data_AF-A0AAF3J885-F1
#
_entry.id   AF-A0AAF3J885-F1
#
_cell.length_a   1.000
_cell.length_b   1.000
_cell.length_c   1.000
_cell.angle_alpha   90.00
_cell.angle_beta   90.00
_cell.angle_gamma   90.00
#
_symmetry.space_group_name_H-M   'P 1'
#
loop_
_entity.id
_entity.type
_entity.pdbx_description
1 polymer ?
#
loop_
_entity_poly.entity_id
_entity_poly.type
_entity_poly.pdbx_seq_one_letter_code
_entity_poly.pdbx_strand_id
1 'polypeptide(L)'
;MSVLGYVRVFAVSTLLLNLLVVYLIVFATPKSLGNFRWHILTLHNFQMIFEFGIIYCEFPFLGLPAFVGFTVGLFTEFGIGIYWQMVFSSFVLFSMLSMVQLIVFSRHQAILPANHWLKLGKVARDLWIYSCYSLPAFCSLTMAVLLWSYDYHAALGKIENKYPYLSPFFHQPSSGQTNPSVTLVLWSLGRASIQQVLAYIPIQIFGAFVGTATAYLDYLETLNFYDGGRRQIDGPNGTLCFFVTCIAPYSTKLSALFDQIVGTAILCMTMAAMLDPKNGVPKFLHPLFGGLTVLTIGLAFAQNDAYPIHAARDLGARLFMFIIYGKGVWTKDDYYWWVPILGPLIGGFVGAWLYVLFIDFHAWSNREEDEVEL
;
A
#
# COMPACT_ATOMS: atom_id res chain seq x y z
N MET A 1 -3.53 22.23 -21.10
CA MET A 1 -4.70 21.44 -20.61
C MET A 1 -4.77 21.59 -19.11
N SER A 2 -5.97 21.76 -18.54
CA SER A 2 -6.16 21.73 -17.08
C SER A 2 -5.77 20.35 -16.52
N VAL A 3 -5.47 20.26 -15.22
CA VAL A 3 -5.21 18.99 -14.50
C VAL A 3 -6.33 17.97 -14.78
N LEU A 4 -7.57 18.45 -14.78
CA LEU A 4 -8.76 17.67 -15.14
C LEU A 4 -8.69 17.09 -16.57
N GLY A 5 -8.11 17.84 -17.52
CA GLY A 5 -7.88 17.38 -18.88
C GLY A 5 -6.88 16.23 -18.97
N TYR A 6 -5.77 16.30 -18.23
CA TYR A 6 -4.78 15.22 -18.21
C TYR A 6 -5.34 13.94 -17.57
N VAL A 7 -6.11 14.09 -16.49
CA VAL A 7 -6.81 12.98 -15.84
C VAL A 7 -7.80 12.30 -16.80
N ARG A 8 -8.54 13.09 -17.59
CA ARG A 8 -9.46 12.58 -18.61
C ARG A 8 -8.74 11.82 -19.74
N VAL A 9 -7.54 12.25 -20.16
CA VAL A 9 -6.74 11.49 -21.14
C VAL A 9 -6.21 10.19 -20.55
N PHE A 10 -5.72 10.23 -19.30
CA PHE A 10 -5.30 9.03 -18.59
C PHE A 10 -6.47 8.03 -18.44
N ALA A 11 -7.70 8.54 -18.22
CA ALA A 11 -8.94 7.75 -18.19
C ALA A 11 -9.20 6.92 -19.43
N VAL A 12 -9.05 7.54 -20.59
CA VAL A 12 -9.31 6.86 -21.84
C VAL A 12 -8.27 5.75 -22.03
N SER A 13 -7.02 5.99 -21.64
CA SER A 13 -5.96 4.98 -21.71
C SER A 13 -6.18 3.80 -20.75
N THR A 14 -6.59 4.06 -19.50
CA THR A 14 -6.88 3.01 -18.52
C THR A 14 -8.12 2.21 -18.89
N LEU A 15 -9.15 2.85 -19.46
CA LEU A 15 -10.33 2.17 -20.00
C LEU A 15 -9.98 1.16 -21.09
N LEU A 16 -9.13 1.53 -22.04
CA LEU A 16 -8.72 0.62 -23.11
C LEU A 16 -7.97 -0.60 -22.56
N LEU A 17 -7.08 -0.41 -21.58
CA LEU A 17 -6.39 -1.50 -20.89
C LEU A 17 -7.38 -2.39 -20.11
N ASN A 18 -8.31 -1.78 -19.39
CA ASN A 18 -9.32 -2.48 -18.62
C ASN A 18 -10.26 -3.31 -19.50
N LEU A 19 -10.65 -2.80 -20.68
CA LEU A 19 -11.42 -3.54 -21.68
C LEU A 19 -10.61 -4.68 -22.31
N LEU A 20 -9.30 -4.50 -22.53
CA LEU A 20 -8.40 -5.57 -22.96
C LEU A 20 -8.34 -6.68 -21.90
N VAL A 21 -8.24 -6.34 -20.61
CA VAL A 21 -8.24 -7.35 -19.53
C VAL A 21 -9.57 -8.11 -19.48
N VAL A 22 -10.71 -7.43 -19.63
CA VAL A 22 -12.02 -8.10 -19.77
C VAL A 22 -12.02 -9.07 -20.94
N TYR A 23 -11.53 -8.63 -22.11
CA TYR A 23 -11.41 -9.47 -23.29
C TYR A 23 -10.55 -10.72 -23.01
N LEU A 24 -9.40 -10.57 -22.37
CA LEU A 24 -8.52 -11.68 -22.01
C LEU A 24 -9.19 -12.64 -21.03
N ILE A 25 -9.89 -12.14 -20.01
CA ILE A 25 -10.62 -12.99 -19.06
C ILE A 25 -11.73 -13.77 -19.76
N VAL A 26 -12.49 -13.14 -20.66
CA VAL A 26 -13.63 -13.76 -21.33
C VAL A 26 -13.20 -14.71 -22.44
N PHE A 27 -12.18 -14.37 -23.23
CA PHE A 27 -11.87 -15.11 -24.46
C PHE A 27 -10.55 -15.87 -24.41
N ALA A 28 -9.59 -15.46 -23.57
CA ALA A 28 -8.26 -16.08 -23.50
C ALA A 28 -8.04 -16.97 -22.25
N THR A 29 -8.98 -17.00 -21.29
CA THR A 29 -8.83 -17.84 -20.09
C THR A 29 -8.85 -19.34 -20.42
N PRO A 30 -7.83 -20.12 -20.00
CA PRO A 30 -7.79 -21.57 -20.19
C PRO A 30 -8.99 -22.30 -19.59
N LYS A 31 -9.44 -23.40 -20.23
CA LYS A 31 -10.57 -24.22 -19.75
C LYS A 31 -10.39 -24.74 -18.32
N SER A 32 -9.14 -24.97 -17.89
CA SER A 32 -8.80 -25.39 -16.52
C SER A 32 -9.20 -24.37 -15.44
N LEU A 33 -9.36 -23.10 -15.80
CA LEU A 33 -9.76 -22.01 -14.91
C LEU A 33 -11.25 -21.63 -15.07
N GLY A 34 -12.05 -22.44 -15.78
CA GLY A 34 -13.45 -22.13 -16.09
C GLY A 34 -14.32 -21.81 -14.87
N ASN A 35 -14.09 -22.48 -13.73
CA ASN A 35 -14.82 -22.24 -12.48
C ASN A 35 -14.48 -20.89 -11.82
N PHE A 36 -13.29 -20.36 -12.06
CA PHE A 36 -12.79 -19.11 -11.47
C PHE A 36 -12.96 -17.90 -12.37
N ARG A 37 -13.06 -18.14 -13.69
CA ARG A 37 -13.22 -17.11 -14.71
C ARG A 37 -14.26 -16.05 -14.35
N TRP A 38 -15.45 -16.47 -13.91
CA TRP A 38 -16.54 -15.56 -13.57
C TRP A 38 -16.27 -14.75 -12.31
N HIS A 39 -15.63 -15.35 -11.31
CA HIS A 39 -15.24 -14.64 -10.09
C HIS A 39 -14.16 -13.58 -10.39
N ILE A 40 -13.18 -13.92 -11.22
CA ILE A 40 -12.13 -13.01 -11.67
C ILE A 40 -12.72 -11.87 -12.51
N LEU A 41 -13.66 -12.17 -13.41
CA LEU A 41 -14.36 -11.16 -14.19
C LEU A 41 -15.16 -10.20 -13.32
N THR A 42 -15.90 -10.72 -12.33
CA THR A 42 -16.66 -9.89 -11.40
C THR A 42 -15.74 -9.02 -10.55
N LEU A 43 -14.64 -9.57 -10.03
CA LEU A 43 -13.62 -8.78 -9.30
C LEU A 43 -13.07 -7.66 -10.18
N HIS A 44 -12.70 -7.97 -11.43
CA HIS A 44 -12.18 -6.98 -12.37
C HIS A 44 -13.22 -5.91 -12.69
N ASN A 45 -14.50 -6.27 -12.82
CA ASN A 45 -15.58 -5.30 -13.00
C ASN A 45 -15.70 -4.34 -11.81
N PHE A 46 -15.64 -4.84 -10.58
CA PHE A 46 -15.66 -3.97 -9.40
C PHE A 46 -14.39 -3.13 -9.27
N GLN A 47 -13.22 -3.65 -9.64
CA GLN A 47 -11.97 -2.90 -9.74
C GLN A 47 -12.10 -1.75 -10.74
N MET A 48 -12.62 -2.02 -11.95
CA MET A 48 -12.90 -0.99 -12.93
C MET A 48 -13.86 0.05 -12.36
N ILE A 49 -14.99 -0.36 -11.79
CA ILE A 49 -15.97 0.57 -11.19
C ILE A 49 -15.33 1.40 -10.07
N PHE A 50 -14.42 0.83 -9.29
CA PHE A 50 -13.67 1.53 -8.25
C PHE A 50 -12.71 2.56 -8.83
N GLU A 51 -11.90 2.16 -9.80
CA GLU A 51 -10.99 3.06 -10.52
C GLU A 51 -11.76 4.18 -11.20
N PHE A 52 -12.85 3.87 -11.92
CA PHE A 52 -13.64 4.89 -12.59
C PHE A 52 -14.40 5.79 -11.59
N GLY A 53 -14.95 5.19 -10.54
CA GLY A 53 -15.64 5.86 -9.46
C GLY A 53 -14.75 6.85 -8.74
N ILE A 54 -13.60 6.39 -8.25
CA ILE A 54 -12.67 7.22 -7.50
C ILE A 54 -11.98 8.24 -8.42
N ILE A 55 -11.45 7.82 -9.58
CA ILE A 55 -10.61 8.68 -10.41
C ILE A 55 -11.43 9.68 -11.22
N TYR A 56 -12.68 9.38 -11.61
CA TYR A 56 -13.45 10.28 -12.49
C TYR A 56 -14.73 10.80 -11.87
N CYS A 57 -15.47 9.94 -11.16
CA CYS A 57 -16.72 10.37 -10.55
C CYS A 57 -16.47 11.21 -9.29
N GLU A 58 -15.50 10.82 -8.46
CA GLU A 58 -15.22 11.48 -7.20
C GLU A 58 -13.95 12.34 -7.25
N PHE A 59 -13.04 12.11 -8.21
CA PHE A 59 -11.70 12.73 -8.34
C PHE A 59 -11.21 13.41 -7.06
N PRO A 60 -10.52 12.66 -6.19
CA PRO A 60 -10.31 13.10 -4.82
C PRO A 60 -9.29 14.23 -4.74
N PHE A 61 -9.73 15.37 -4.22
CA PHE A 61 -8.94 16.02 -3.18
C PHE A 61 -9.21 15.21 -1.90
N LEU A 62 -8.49 14.10 -1.73
CA LEU A 62 -8.83 13.10 -0.71
C LEU A 62 -8.63 13.69 0.69
N GLY A 63 -9.62 13.47 1.55
CA GLY A 63 -9.55 13.52 3.00
C GLY A 63 -10.07 12.18 3.56
N LEU A 64 -9.25 11.44 4.32
CA LEU A 64 -9.65 10.47 5.35
C LEU A 64 -8.69 10.59 6.55
N PRO A 65 -9.17 10.96 7.76
CA PRO A 65 -10.21 10.20 8.43
C PRO A 65 -11.53 10.95 8.58
N ALA A 66 -11.58 12.23 8.23
CA ALA A 66 -12.84 12.87 7.95
C ALA A 66 -13.21 12.47 6.53
N PHE A 67 -14.33 11.80 6.38
CA PHE A 67 -15.05 11.59 5.13
C PHE A 67 -15.54 12.97 4.57
N VAL A 68 -14.64 13.95 4.47
CA VAL A 68 -14.92 15.35 4.18
C VAL A 68 -13.77 15.83 3.29
N GLY A 69 -13.84 15.47 2.03
CA GLY A 69 -13.02 16.07 0.97
C GLY A 69 -13.96 16.52 -0.13
N PHE A 70 -13.89 17.79 -0.54
CA PHE A 70 -14.64 18.25 -1.70
C PHE A 70 -14.16 17.47 -2.92
N THR A 71 -15.02 16.62 -3.45
CA THR A 71 -14.80 15.90 -4.69
C THR A 71 -15.00 16.89 -5.84
N VAL A 72 -14.09 16.92 -6.81
CA VAL A 72 -14.23 17.76 -8.02
C VAL A 72 -14.43 16.90 -9.27
N GLY A 73 -14.82 15.65 -9.07
CA GLY A 73 -15.19 14.72 -10.13
C GLY A 73 -16.61 14.94 -10.67
N LEU A 74 -17.00 14.09 -11.62
CA LEU A 74 -18.29 14.17 -12.31
C LEU A 74 -19.49 14.15 -11.36
N PHE A 75 -19.44 13.40 -10.25
CA PHE A 75 -20.53 13.37 -9.29
C PHE A 75 -20.84 14.75 -8.70
N THR A 76 -19.81 15.56 -8.47
CA THR A 76 -19.99 16.95 -8.04
C THR A 76 -20.48 17.85 -9.16
N GLU A 77 -20.01 17.67 -10.41
CA GLU A 77 -20.58 18.36 -11.59
C GLU A 77 -22.07 18.04 -11.77
N PHE A 78 -22.52 16.83 -11.42
CA PHE A 78 -23.92 16.40 -11.43
C PHE A 78 -24.70 16.76 -10.16
N GLY A 79 -24.09 17.45 -9.19
CA GLY A 79 -24.76 17.86 -7.94
C GLY A 79 -25.05 16.72 -6.97
N ILE A 80 -24.38 15.57 -7.11
CA ILE A 80 -24.48 14.45 -6.16
C ILE A 80 -23.76 14.86 -4.87
N GLY A 81 -24.50 14.94 -3.77
CA GLY A 81 -23.94 15.32 -2.47
C GLY A 81 -22.84 14.35 -2.01
N ILE A 82 -21.81 14.90 -1.36
CA ILE A 82 -20.63 14.16 -0.89
C ILE A 82 -20.98 12.86 -0.15
N TYR A 83 -22.00 12.90 0.70
CA TYR A 83 -22.55 11.75 1.42
C TYR A 83 -22.79 10.53 0.51
N TRP A 84 -23.46 10.72 -0.62
CA TRP A 84 -23.80 9.63 -1.54
C TRP A 84 -22.60 9.11 -2.30
N GLN A 85 -21.63 9.98 -2.58
CA GLN A 85 -20.35 9.59 -3.17
C GLN A 85 -19.61 8.63 -2.21
N MET A 86 -19.56 8.95 -0.91
CA MET A 86 -18.90 8.09 0.09
C MET A 86 -19.57 6.73 0.27
N VAL A 87 -20.90 6.72 0.24
CA VAL A 87 -21.69 5.47 0.29
C VAL A 87 -21.39 4.62 -0.93
N PHE A 88 -21.32 5.22 -2.12
CA PHE A 88 -20.93 4.54 -3.36
C PHE A 88 -19.51 3.97 -3.28
N SER A 89 -18.53 4.78 -2.92
CA SER A 89 -17.13 4.33 -2.77
C SER A 89 -16.95 3.22 -1.73
N SER A 90 -17.64 3.33 -0.60
CA SER A 90 -17.66 2.27 0.42
C SER A 90 -18.27 0.98 -0.12
N PHE A 91 -19.40 1.07 -0.84
CA PHE A 91 -20.05 -0.09 -1.44
C PHE A 91 -19.13 -0.81 -2.44
N VAL A 92 -18.46 -0.06 -3.31
CA VAL A 92 -17.55 -0.64 -4.31
C VAL A 92 -16.36 -1.29 -3.62
N LEU A 93 -15.74 -0.64 -2.63
CA LEU A 93 -14.61 -1.20 -1.86
C LEU A 93 -14.98 -2.50 -1.14
N PHE A 94 -16.11 -2.52 -0.43
CA PHE A 94 -16.57 -3.75 0.25
C PHE A 94 -16.91 -4.87 -0.73
N SER A 95 -17.44 -4.52 -1.92
CA SER A 95 -17.72 -5.49 -2.98
C SER A 95 -16.44 -6.14 -3.50
N MET A 96 -15.37 -5.37 -3.70
CA MET A 96 -14.06 -5.90 -4.09
C MET A 96 -13.47 -6.85 -3.04
N LEU A 97 -13.48 -6.43 -1.77
CA LEU A 97 -12.99 -7.27 -0.66
C LEU A 97 -13.76 -8.59 -0.57
N SER A 98 -15.09 -8.54 -0.76
CA SER A 98 -15.94 -9.73 -0.76
C SER A 98 -15.64 -10.65 -1.95
N MET A 99 -15.34 -10.10 -3.13
CA MET A 99 -14.93 -10.91 -4.30
C MET A 99 -13.58 -11.59 -4.09
N VAL A 100 -12.61 -10.91 -3.47
CA VAL A 100 -11.31 -11.53 -3.12
C VAL A 100 -11.51 -12.70 -2.16
N GLN A 101 -12.34 -12.51 -1.12
CA GLN A 101 -12.70 -13.58 -0.18
C GLN A 101 -13.36 -14.76 -0.90
N LEU A 102 -14.30 -14.50 -1.82
CA LEU A 102 -14.96 -15.54 -2.62
C LEU A 102 -13.99 -16.31 -3.51
N ILE A 103 -13.01 -15.66 -4.12
CA ILE A 103 -11.99 -16.32 -4.95
C ILE A 103 -11.13 -17.24 -4.08
N VAL A 104 -10.63 -16.74 -2.94
CA VAL A 104 -9.81 -17.52 -2.00
C VAL A 104 -10.61 -18.71 -1.46
N PHE A 105 -11.84 -18.47 -1.01
CA PHE A 105 -12.73 -19.50 -0.50
C PHE A 105 -13.04 -20.55 -1.56
N SER A 106 -13.42 -20.15 -2.77
CA SER A 106 -13.75 -21.07 -3.87
C SER A 106 -12.55 -21.90 -4.28
N ARG A 107 -11.35 -21.31 -4.29
CA ARG A 107 -10.09 -22.02 -4.56
C ARG A 107 -9.81 -23.05 -3.47
N HIS A 108 -9.97 -22.66 -2.21
CA HIS A 108 -9.80 -23.55 -1.07
C HIS A 108 -10.77 -24.73 -1.14
N GLN A 109 -12.07 -24.46 -1.33
CA GLN A 109 -13.10 -25.50 -1.45
C GLN A 109 -12.90 -26.39 -2.67
N ALA A 110 -12.27 -25.94 -3.76
CA ALA A 110 -11.99 -26.78 -4.93
C ALA A 110 -10.88 -27.82 -4.67
N ILE A 111 -9.87 -27.47 -3.87
CA ILE A 111 -8.68 -28.30 -3.62
C ILE A 111 -8.93 -29.36 -2.52
N LEU A 112 -9.81 -29.07 -1.57
CA LEU A 112 -10.04 -29.95 -0.43
C LEU A 112 -10.63 -31.33 -0.84
N PRO A 113 -10.14 -32.44 -0.25
CA PRO A 113 -10.75 -33.77 -0.38
C PRO A 113 -12.22 -33.77 0.05
N ALA A 114 -13.03 -34.66 -0.54
CA ALA A 114 -14.47 -34.72 -0.25
C ALA A 114 -14.79 -35.05 1.22
N ASN A 115 -13.89 -35.75 1.91
CA ASN A 115 -13.98 -36.14 3.32
C ASN A 115 -13.26 -35.17 4.27
N HIS A 116 -12.70 -34.07 3.77
CA HIS A 116 -11.99 -33.10 4.61
C HIS A 116 -12.98 -32.30 5.46
N TRP A 117 -12.68 -32.11 6.75
CA TRP A 117 -13.59 -31.46 7.70
C TRP A 117 -13.93 -29.99 7.37
N LEU A 118 -13.04 -29.27 6.65
CA LEU A 118 -13.29 -27.92 6.11
C LEU A 118 -14.08 -27.90 4.78
N LYS A 119 -14.39 -29.06 4.18
CA LYS A 119 -15.16 -29.12 2.93
C LYS A 119 -16.63 -28.87 3.24
N LEU A 120 -17.16 -27.74 2.77
CA LEU A 120 -18.56 -27.40 3.02
C LEU A 120 -19.50 -28.18 2.11
N GLY A 121 -20.56 -28.72 2.70
CA GLY A 121 -21.69 -29.24 1.95
C GLY A 121 -22.38 -28.14 1.12
N LYS A 122 -23.12 -28.54 0.08
CA LYS A 122 -23.74 -27.62 -0.89
C LYS A 122 -24.49 -26.46 -0.21
N VAL A 123 -25.37 -26.76 0.76
CA VAL A 123 -26.19 -25.75 1.44
C VAL A 123 -25.33 -24.74 2.21
N ALA A 124 -24.38 -25.20 3.03
CA ALA A 124 -23.50 -24.33 3.81
C ALA A 124 -22.60 -23.46 2.91
N ARG A 125 -22.08 -24.04 1.83
CA ARG A 125 -21.28 -23.31 0.85
C ARG A 125 -22.10 -22.24 0.13
N ASP A 126 -23.30 -22.58 -0.32
CA ASP A 126 -24.16 -21.64 -1.04
C ASP A 126 -24.61 -20.50 -0.10
N LEU A 127 -24.92 -20.79 1.17
CA LEU A 127 -25.19 -19.78 2.21
C LEU A 127 -24.00 -18.83 2.43
N TRP A 128 -22.77 -19.36 2.52
CA TRP A 128 -21.56 -18.55 2.62
C TRP A 128 -21.35 -17.65 1.40
N ILE A 129 -21.59 -18.18 0.20
CA ILE A 129 -21.48 -17.41 -1.03
C ILE A 129 -22.50 -16.25 -1.02
N TYR A 130 -23.76 -16.52 -0.66
CA TYR A 130 -24.78 -15.49 -0.56
C TYR A 130 -24.45 -14.44 0.51
N SER A 131 -23.87 -14.83 1.65
CA SER A 131 -23.48 -13.86 2.69
C SER A 131 -22.36 -12.94 2.23
N CYS A 132 -21.41 -13.43 1.42
CA CYS A 132 -20.38 -12.58 0.82
C CYS A 132 -20.97 -11.57 -0.19
N TYR A 133 -22.05 -11.92 -0.90
CA TYR A 133 -22.72 -10.98 -1.79
C TYR A 133 -23.59 -9.96 -1.05
N SER A 134 -24.15 -10.30 0.12
CA SER A 134 -25.01 -9.39 0.91
C SER A 134 -24.23 -8.47 1.85
N LEU A 135 -23.02 -8.85 2.26
CA LEU A 135 -22.19 -8.07 3.18
C LEU A 135 -21.86 -6.65 2.67
N PRO A 136 -21.47 -6.43 1.39
CA PRO A 136 -21.22 -5.07 0.87
C PRO A 136 -22.44 -4.15 0.96
N ALA A 137 -23.63 -4.67 0.66
CA ALA A 137 -24.88 -3.92 0.76
C ALA A 137 -25.18 -3.55 2.22
N PHE A 138 -24.97 -4.47 3.15
CA PHE A 138 -25.15 -4.20 4.57
C PHE A 138 -24.14 -3.18 5.13
N CYS A 139 -22.86 -3.32 4.78
CA CYS A 139 -21.80 -2.42 5.23
C CYS A 139 -21.99 -1.00 4.68
N SER A 140 -22.37 -0.87 3.40
CA SER A 140 -22.65 0.44 2.79
C SER A 140 -23.90 1.10 3.37
N LEU A 141 -24.97 0.34 3.63
CA LEU A 141 -26.17 0.84 4.31
C LEU A 141 -25.86 1.31 5.74
N THR A 142 -25.04 0.55 6.48
CA THR A 142 -24.59 0.93 7.82
C THR A 142 -23.77 2.22 7.76
N MET A 143 -22.90 2.35 6.76
CA MET A 143 -22.10 3.57 6.59
C MET A 143 -22.97 4.77 6.20
N ALA A 144 -24.00 4.55 5.38
CA ALA A 144 -25.02 5.55 5.09
C ALA A 144 -25.73 6.02 6.38
N VAL A 145 -26.09 5.10 7.28
CA VAL A 145 -26.72 5.45 8.58
C VAL A 145 -25.76 6.21 9.49
N LEU A 146 -24.49 5.79 9.57
CA LEU A 146 -23.48 6.44 10.40
C LEU A 146 -23.18 7.87 9.93
N LEU A 147 -23.03 8.06 8.61
CA LEU A 147 -22.70 9.34 8.01
C LEU A 147 -23.89 10.31 7.96
N TRP A 148 -25.14 9.83 8.07
CA TRP A 148 -26.34 10.67 8.10
C TRP A 148 -26.35 11.66 9.28
N SER A 149 -25.60 11.36 10.34
CA SER A 149 -25.60 12.13 11.61
C SER A 149 -24.33 12.93 11.89
N TYR A 150 -23.35 12.96 10.97
CA TYR A 150 -22.00 13.40 11.28
C TYR A 150 -21.70 14.83 10.81
N ASP A 151 -21.66 15.78 11.74
CA ASP A 151 -21.06 17.11 11.55
C ASP A 151 -19.62 17.11 12.10
N TYR A 152 -18.67 16.92 11.18
CA TYR A 152 -17.24 16.81 11.48
C TYR A 152 -16.68 18.04 12.21
N HIS A 153 -17.10 19.25 11.82
CA HIS A 153 -16.59 20.48 12.42
C HIS A 153 -17.11 20.67 13.86
N ALA A 154 -18.36 20.29 14.11
CA ALA A 154 -18.91 20.29 15.45
C ALA A 154 -18.25 19.22 16.37
N ALA A 155 -17.81 18.09 15.82
CA ALA A 155 -17.14 17.03 16.56
C ALA A 155 -15.69 17.39 16.93
N LEU A 156 -14.92 17.94 15.99
CA LEU A 156 -13.54 18.35 16.23
C LEU A 156 -13.44 19.44 17.30
N GLY A 157 -14.28 20.48 17.18
CA GLY A 157 -14.33 21.57 18.16
C GLY A 157 -14.76 21.11 19.56
N LYS A 158 -15.56 20.05 19.69
CA LYS A 158 -15.92 19.48 21.01
C LYS A 158 -14.77 18.69 21.64
N ILE A 159 -13.96 18.00 20.83
CA ILE A 159 -12.80 17.24 21.33
C ILE A 159 -11.67 18.18 21.73
N GLU A 160 -11.40 19.20 20.93
CA GLU A 160 -10.39 20.23 21.24
C GLU A 160 -10.74 21.03 22.50
N ASN A 161 -12.01 21.39 22.68
CA ASN A 161 -12.47 22.05 23.90
C ASN A 161 -12.42 21.14 25.13
N LYS A 162 -12.63 19.83 24.97
CA LYS A 162 -12.67 18.88 26.09
C LYS A 162 -11.27 18.38 26.49
N TYR A 163 -10.34 18.31 25.53
CA TYR A 163 -9.00 17.77 25.72
C TYR A 163 -7.93 18.66 25.07
N PRO A 164 -7.73 19.88 25.57
CA PRO A 164 -6.80 20.85 24.97
C PRO A 164 -5.35 20.36 24.93
N TYR A 165 -4.95 19.45 25.83
CA TYR A 165 -3.63 18.82 25.86
C TYR A 165 -3.40 17.79 24.74
N LEU A 166 -4.44 17.36 24.02
CA LEU A 166 -4.31 16.49 22.84
C LEU A 166 -4.04 17.28 21.56
N SER A 167 -4.28 18.59 21.54
CA SER A 167 -4.03 19.47 20.39
C SER A 167 -2.59 19.33 19.83
N PRO A 168 -1.51 19.30 20.65
CA PRO A 168 -0.15 19.08 20.15
C PRO A 168 0.05 17.71 19.49
N PHE A 169 -0.64 16.65 19.96
CA PHE A 169 -0.55 15.31 19.39
C PHE A 169 -1.23 15.21 18.02
N PHE A 170 -2.27 16.01 17.76
CA PHE A 170 -2.85 16.17 16.43
C PHE A 170 -1.99 17.03 15.50
N HIS A 171 -1.14 17.91 16.04
CA HIS A 171 -0.35 18.87 15.26
C HIS A 171 1.13 18.48 15.02
N GLN A 172 1.74 17.65 15.88
CA GLN A 172 3.12 17.18 15.72
C GLN A 172 3.28 15.69 16.06
N PRO A 173 3.18 14.80 15.06
CA PRO A 173 3.69 13.44 15.21
C PRO A 173 5.23 13.51 15.26
N SER A 174 5.88 12.71 16.11
CA SER A 174 7.16 12.14 15.70
C SER A 174 6.95 11.60 14.28
N SER A 175 7.80 11.92 13.32
CA SER A 175 7.53 11.67 11.89
C SER A 175 7.29 10.20 11.50
N GLY A 176 7.31 9.25 12.45
CA GLY A 176 6.93 7.85 12.26
C GLY A 176 7.83 7.12 11.27
N GLN A 177 9.01 7.69 10.97
CA GLN A 177 9.90 7.19 9.95
C GLN A 177 10.47 5.85 10.37
N THR A 178 10.20 4.84 9.57
CA THR A 178 10.75 3.48 9.75
C THR A 178 11.94 3.22 8.84
N ASN A 179 12.13 4.03 7.78
CA ASN A 179 13.06 3.78 6.69
C ASN A 179 14.30 4.70 6.71
N PRO A 180 15.53 4.16 6.80
CA PRO A 180 16.77 4.94 6.75
C PRO A 180 16.89 5.86 5.54
N SER A 181 16.42 5.42 4.37
CA SER A 181 16.45 6.24 3.14
C SER A 181 15.60 7.51 3.30
N VAL A 182 14.42 7.38 3.90
CA VAL A 182 13.53 8.52 4.16
C VAL A 182 14.13 9.45 5.21
N THR A 183 14.75 8.89 6.26
CA THR A 183 15.45 9.66 7.28
C THR A 183 16.57 10.52 6.68
N LEU A 184 17.39 9.93 5.79
CA LEU A 184 18.50 10.61 5.13
C LEU A 184 18.02 11.64 4.10
N VAL A 185 16.95 11.35 3.36
CA VAL A 185 16.30 12.31 2.47
C VAL A 185 15.84 13.52 3.24
N LEU A 186 15.14 13.33 4.37
CA LEU A 186 14.63 14.45 5.16
C LEU A 186 15.76 15.28 5.77
N TRP A 187 16.85 14.65 6.17
CA TRP A 187 18.07 15.37 6.53
C TRP A 187 18.62 16.19 5.36
N SER A 188 18.70 15.62 4.15
CA SER A 188 19.19 16.32 2.97
C SER A 188 18.33 17.51 2.55
N LEU A 189 17.02 17.44 2.82
CA LEU A 189 16.05 18.52 2.59
C LEU A 189 15.99 19.54 3.75
N GLY A 190 16.87 19.43 4.76
CA GLY A 190 16.88 20.33 5.93
C GLY A 190 15.72 20.14 6.89
N ARG A 191 14.98 19.03 6.79
CA ARG A 191 13.80 18.69 7.60
C ARG A 191 14.09 17.72 8.76
N ALA A 192 15.33 17.25 8.87
CA ALA A 192 15.81 16.46 10.01
C ALA A 192 17.25 16.86 10.37
N SER A 193 17.59 16.79 11.65
CA SER A 193 18.96 17.04 12.13
C SER A 193 19.83 15.80 11.98
N ILE A 194 21.15 16.00 11.94
CA ILE A 194 22.10 14.88 11.88
C ILE A 194 22.01 13.99 13.13
N GLN A 195 21.69 14.56 14.30
CA GLN A 195 21.47 13.80 15.53
C GLN A 195 20.25 12.87 15.41
N GLN A 196 19.18 13.33 14.74
CA GLN A 196 18.01 12.49 14.46
C GLN A 196 18.37 11.35 13.52
N VAL A 197 19.17 11.59 12.47
CA VAL A 197 19.66 10.52 11.57
C VAL A 197 20.42 9.45 12.35
N LEU A 198 21.38 9.87 13.18
CA LEU A 198 22.22 8.96 13.97
C LEU A 198 21.42 8.17 15.01
N ALA A 199 20.35 8.74 15.56
CA ALA A 199 19.47 8.05 16.50
C ALA A 199 18.48 7.11 15.79
N TYR A 200 17.88 7.54 14.68
CA TYR A 200 16.78 6.85 14.02
C TYR A 200 17.26 5.57 13.32
N ILE A 201 18.38 5.62 12.59
CA ILE A 201 18.83 4.47 11.79
C ILE A 201 19.06 3.21 12.65
N PRO A 202 19.81 3.27 13.78
CA PRO A 202 19.97 2.11 14.65
C PRO A 202 18.65 1.62 15.25
N ILE A 203 17.75 2.52 15.65
CA ILE A 203 16.43 2.17 16.21
C ILE A 203 15.56 1.49 15.16
N GLN A 204 15.59 1.96 13.91
CA GLN A 204 14.86 1.37 12.78
C GLN A 204 15.36 -0.05 12.47
N ILE A 205 16.69 -0.24 12.43
CA ILE A 205 17.31 -1.55 12.23
C ILE A 205 16.95 -2.49 13.39
N PHE A 206 17.03 -2.01 14.63
CA PHE A 206 16.65 -2.78 15.82
C PHE A 206 15.15 -3.14 15.83
N GLY A 207 14.28 -2.21 15.45
CA GLY A 207 12.85 -2.47 15.31
C GLY A 207 12.56 -3.55 14.27
N ALA A 208 13.23 -3.52 13.11
CA ALA A 208 13.12 -4.56 12.10
C ALA A 208 13.68 -5.92 12.58
N PHE A 209 14.78 -5.90 13.35
CA PHE A 209 15.32 -7.11 13.99
C PHE A 209 14.30 -7.74 14.93
N VAL A 210 13.70 -6.96 15.84
CA VAL A 210 12.69 -7.44 16.80
C VAL A 210 11.43 -7.88 16.06
N GLY A 211 10.96 -7.14 15.07
CA GLY A 211 9.80 -7.53 14.26
C GLY A 211 10.00 -8.85 13.53
N THR A 212 11.21 -9.06 12.99
CA THR A 212 11.58 -10.34 12.37
C THR A 212 11.63 -11.47 13.40
N ALA A 213 12.17 -11.21 14.60
CA ALA A 213 12.19 -12.18 15.69
C ALA A 213 10.78 -12.59 16.12
N THR A 214 9.88 -11.62 16.30
CA THR A 214 8.48 -11.87 16.64
C THR A 214 7.79 -12.71 15.56
N ALA A 215 7.94 -12.36 14.27
CA ALA A 215 7.36 -13.14 13.18
C ALA A 215 7.93 -14.56 13.14
N TYR A 216 9.24 -14.73 13.34
CA TYR A 216 9.86 -16.05 13.37
C TYR A 216 9.33 -16.92 14.52
N LEU A 217 9.15 -16.35 15.71
CA LEU A 217 8.62 -17.05 16.87
C LEU A 217 7.14 -17.40 16.70
N ASP A 218 6.35 -16.49 16.15
CA ASP A 218 4.92 -16.73 15.85
C ASP A 218 4.74 -17.88 14.84
N TYR A 219 5.57 -17.90 13.79
CA TYR A 219 5.53 -18.96 12.78
C TYR A 219 6.41 -20.18 13.10
N LEU A 220 6.98 -20.29 14.29
CA LEU A 220 7.98 -21.33 14.64
C LEU A 220 7.46 -22.75 14.35
N GLU A 221 6.25 -23.07 14.79
CA GLU A 221 5.63 -24.38 14.57
C GLU A 221 5.32 -24.63 13.08
N THR A 222 4.82 -23.61 12.39
CA THR A 222 4.52 -23.68 10.95
C THR A 222 5.79 -23.94 10.14
N LEU A 223 6.87 -23.25 10.47
CA LEU A 223 8.16 -23.44 9.84
C LEU A 223 8.70 -24.85 10.12
N ASN A 224 8.61 -25.33 11.37
CA ASN A 224 9.03 -26.69 11.72
C ASN A 224 8.24 -27.76 10.97
N PHE A 225 6.94 -27.56 10.76
CA PHE A 225 6.11 -28.43 9.95
C PHE A 225 6.54 -28.40 8.47
N TYR A 226 6.85 -27.23 7.93
CA TYR A 226 7.22 -27.03 6.53
C TYR A 226 8.63 -27.56 6.19
N ASP A 227 9.64 -27.20 6.97
CA ASP A 227 11.05 -27.54 6.70
C ASP A 227 11.55 -28.77 7.49
N GLY A 228 10.67 -29.42 8.24
CA GLY A 228 11.00 -30.59 9.07
C GLY A 228 11.85 -30.24 10.30
N GLY A 229 11.80 -28.98 10.76
CA GLY A 229 12.61 -28.47 11.87
C GLY A 229 14.05 -28.16 11.48
N ARG A 230 14.38 -28.19 10.18
CA ARG A 230 15.72 -27.92 9.66
C ARG A 230 15.70 -26.65 8.84
N ARG A 231 16.22 -25.58 9.44
CA ARG A 231 16.36 -24.26 8.83
C ARG A 231 17.28 -24.30 7.61
N GLN A 232 16.68 -24.28 6.43
CA GLN A 232 17.36 -24.34 5.14
C GLN A 232 17.35 -22.97 4.47
N ILE A 233 18.48 -22.60 3.87
CA ILE A 233 18.64 -21.33 3.16
C ILE A 233 18.10 -21.43 1.73
N ASP A 234 18.42 -22.53 1.06
CA ASP A 234 18.11 -22.81 -0.34
C ASP A 234 17.34 -24.12 -0.49
N GLY A 235 16.87 -24.38 -1.71
CA GLY A 235 16.16 -25.61 -2.05
C GLY A 235 14.64 -25.49 -1.89
N PRO A 236 13.90 -26.58 -2.14
CA PRO A 236 12.43 -26.57 -2.15
C PRO A 236 11.83 -26.22 -0.78
N ASN A 237 12.58 -26.51 0.29
CA ASN A 237 12.17 -26.23 1.67
C ASN A 237 12.96 -25.05 2.27
N GLY A 238 13.61 -24.23 1.46
CA GLY A 238 14.32 -23.04 1.91
C GLY A 238 13.35 -22.01 2.48
N THR A 239 13.59 -21.57 3.72
CA THR A 239 12.68 -20.68 4.47
C THR A 239 13.28 -19.31 4.77
N LEU A 240 14.57 -19.08 4.46
CA LEU A 240 15.25 -17.80 4.70
C LEU A 240 14.55 -16.62 4.03
N CYS A 241 14.15 -16.79 2.76
CA CYS A 241 13.57 -15.72 1.94
C CYS A 241 12.13 -15.32 2.35
N PHE A 242 11.55 -15.96 3.37
CA PHE A 242 10.32 -15.47 4.00
C PHE A 242 10.55 -14.22 4.85
N PHE A 243 11.78 -14.06 5.37
CA PHE A 243 12.14 -12.99 6.29
C PHE A 243 13.00 -11.90 5.63
N VAL A 244 13.93 -12.30 4.77
CA VAL A 244 14.83 -11.39 4.04
C VAL A 244 14.50 -11.41 2.56
N THR A 245 14.92 -10.37 1.85
CA THR A 245 14.75 -10.33 0.39
C THR A 245 15.82 -11.18 -0.29
N CYS A 246 15.41 -11.90 -1.33
CA CYS A 246 16.27 -12.74 -2.15
C CYS A 246 16.02 -12.40 -3.61
N ILE A 247 17.05 -12.48 -4.43
CA ILE A 247 16.92 -12.15 -5.84
C ILE A 247 16.20 -13.28 -6.59
N ALA A 248 15.39 -12.94 -7.58
CA ALA A 248 14.79 -13.94 -8.45
C ALA A 248 15.88 -14.71 -9.23
N PRO A 249 15.69 -16.01 -9.54
CA PRO A 249 16.72 -16.83 -10.19
C PRO A 249 17.20 -16.32 -11.55
N TYR A 250 16.39 -15.53 -12.25
CA TYR A 250 16.70 -14.92 -13.55
C TYR A 250 17.26 -13.50 -13.45
N SER A 251 17.23 -12.88 -12.27
CA SER A 251 17.61 -11.48 -12.08
C SER A 251 19.07 -11.37 -11.67
N THR A 252 19.73 -10.28 -12.09
CA THR A 252 21.13 -10.00 -11.74
C THR A 252 21.20 -8.95 -10.65
N LYS A 253 22.28 -8.94 -9.85
CA LYS A 253 22.47 -7.92 -8.80
C LYS A 253 22.41 -6.48 -9.32
N LEU A 254 22.87 -6.24 -10.56
CA LEU A 254 22.78 -4.91 -11.19
C LEU A 254 21.35 -4.55 -11.56
N SER A 255 20.59 -5.51 -12.12
CA SER A 255 19.16 -5.32 -12.40
C SER A 255 18.37 -5.06 -11.12
N ALA A 256 18.62 -5.83 -10.06
CA ALA A 256 18.01 -5.62 -8.75
C ALA A 256 18.41 -4.27 -8.12
N LEU A 257 19.69 -3.87 -8.24
CA LEU A 257 20.13 -2.55 -7.77
C LEU A 257 19.38 -1.42 -8.48
N PHE A 258 19.24 -1.51 -9.81
CA PHE A 258 18.47 -0.53 -10.57
C PHE A 258 16.99 -0.53 -10.16
N ASP A 259 16.39 -1.70 -9.99
CA ASP A 259 15.02 -1.87 -9.49
C ASP A 259 14.82 -1.18 -8.13
N GLN A 260 15.73 -1.42 -7.17
CA GLN A 260 15.70 -0.78 -5.84
C GLN A 260 15.84 0.74 -5.90
N ILE A 261 16.71 1.25 -6.79
CA ILE A 261 16.89 2.69 -7.01
C ILE A 261 15.57 3.29 -7.52
N VAL A 262 14.96 2.69 -8.54
CA VAL A 262 13.71 3.20 -9.13
C VAL A 262 12.55 3.11 -8.14
N GLY A 263 12.34 1.96 -7.50
CA GLY A 263 11.26 1.77 -6.53
C GLY A 263 11.35 2.73 -5.35
N THR A 264 12.55 2.94 -4.82
CA THR A 264 12.74 3.85 -3.69
C THR A 264 12.74 5.32 -4.11
N ALA A 265 13.12 5.63 -5.35
CA ALA A 265 12.94 6.96 -5.91
C ALA A 265 11.45 7.32 -6.01
N ILE A 266 10.61 6.41 -6.49
CA ILE A 266 9.15 6.62 -6.50
C ILE A 266 8.64 6.81 -5.07
N LEU A 267 9.05 5.96 -4.12
CA LEU A 267 8.67 6.11 -2.72
C LEU A 267 9.03 7.48 -2.16
N CYS A 268 10.28 7.93 -2.31
CA CYS A 268 10.75 9.17 -1.71
C CYS A 268 10.24 10.42 -2.46
N MET A 269 10.00 10.33 -3.76
CA MET A 269 9.33 11.38 -4.54
C MET A 269 7.89 11.58 -4.05
N THR A 270 7.13 10.50 -3.89
CA THR A 270 5.76 10.57 -3.39
C THR A 270 5.72 11.08 -1.95
N MET A 271 6.65 10.63 -1.10
CA MET A 271 6.78 11.15 0.27
C MET A 271 7.13 12.65 0.28
N ALA A 272 8.04 13.11 -0.58
CA ALA A 272 8.38 14.53 -0.69
C ALA A 272 7.15 15.35 -1.12
N ALA A 273 6.39 14.88 -2.10
CA ALA A 273 5.15 15.51 -2.54
C ALA A 273 4.09 15.55 -1.43
N MET A 274 3.92 14.47 -0.69
CA MET A 274 2.94 14.41 0.41
C MET A 274 3.32 15.28 1.60
N LEU A 275 4.62 15.36 1.91
CA LEU A 275 5.14 16.15 3.03
C LEU A 275 5.30 17.62 2.68
N ASP A 276 5.22 18.01 1.42
CA ASP A 276 5.27 19.40 1.01
C ASP A 276 3.95 20.11 1.33
N PRO A 277 3.96 21.11 2.24
CA PRO A 277 2.76 21.88 2.55
C PRO A 277 2.14 22.56 1.33
N LYS A 278 2.92 22.87 0.28
CA LYS A 278 2.44 23.50 -0.95
C LYS A 278 1.42 22.64 -1.70
N ASN A 279 1.48 21.32 -1.55
CA ASN A 279 0.55 20.40 -2.20
C ASN A 279 -0.76 20.22 -1.42
N GLY A 280 -0.87 20.78 -0.21
CA GLY A 280 -2.11 20.76 0.57
C GLY A 280 -2.58 19.37 1.00
N VAL A 281 -1.71 18.35 1.01
CA VAL A 281 -2.07 16.98 1.39
C VAL A 281 -2.35 16.92 2.90
N PRO A 282 -3.58 16.57 3.34
CA PRO A 282 -3.90 16.49 4.76
C PRO A 282 -2.99 15.50 5.51
N LYS A 283 -2.37 15.92 6.61
CA LYS A 283 -1.38 15.12 7.37
C LYS A 283 -1.88 13.72 7.77
N PHE A 284 -3.16 13.63 8.09
CA PHE A 284 -3.78 12.39 8.53
C PHE A 284 -3.85 11.33 7.42
N LEU A 285 -3.70 11.71 6.14
CA LEU A 285 -3.70 10.81 4.98
C LEU A 285 -2.31 10.29 4.63
N HIS A 286 -1.28 10.87 5.25
CA HIS A 286 0.10 10.48 4.97
C HIS A 286 0.32 8.96 5.13
N PRO A 287 -0.22 8.27 6.15
CA PRO A 287 -0.09 6.81 6.26
C PRO A 287 -0.80 6.05 5.12
N LEU A 288 -1.98 6.52 4.68
CA LEU A 288 -2.74 5.86 3.60
C LEU A 288 -1.98 5.94 2.28
N PHE A 289 -1.56 7.14 1.87
CA PHE A 289 -0.83 7.32 0.62
C PHE A 289 0.56 6.69 0.66
N GLY A 290 1.24 6.72 1.81
CA GLY A 290 2.50 5.98 2.01
C GLY A 290 2.27 4.47 1.81
N GLY A 291 1.22 3.91 2.42
CA GLY A 291 0.85 2.51 2.26
C GLY A 291 0.47 2.13 0.83
N LEU A 292 -0.35 2.94 0.15
CA LEU A 292 -0.72 2.74 -1.26
C LEU A 292 0.49 2.83 -2.19
N THR A 293 1.45 3.71 -1.89
CA THR A 293 2.70 3.81 -2.64
C THR A 293 3.51 2.54 -2.51
N VAL A 294 3.73 2.05 -1.28
CA VAL A 294 4.43 0.78 -1.03
C VAL A 294 3.71 -0.39 -1.68
N LEU A 295 2.38 -0.45 -1.61
CA LEU A 295 1.57 -1.47 -2.28
C LEU A 295 1.78 -1.43 -3.80
N THR A 296 1.71 -0.24 -4.40
CA THR A 296 1.89 -0.07 -5.85
C THR A 296 3.28 -0.49 -6.29
N ILE A 297 4.31 -0.11 -5.53
CA ILE A 297 5.69 -0.54 -5.79
C ILE A 297 5.79 -2.07 -5.68
N GLY A 298 5.19 -2.68 -4.66
CA GLY A 298 5.14 -4.13 -4.53
C GLY A 298 4.48 -4.81 -5.73
N LEU A 299 3.34 -4.31 -6.18
CA LEU A 299 2.65 -4.90 -7.33
C LEU A 299 3.43 -4.75 -8.65
N ALA A 300 4.22 -3.68 -8.82
CA ALA A 300 4.92 -3.39 -10.07
C ALA A 300 6.37 -3.90 -10.11
N PHE A 301 7.09 -3.91 -8.99
CA PHE A 301 8.54 -4.13 -8.92
C PHE A 301 8.94 -5.41 -8.15
N ALA A 302 7.99 -6.10 -7.48
CA ALA A 302 8.35 -7.26 -6.64
C ALA A 302 9.04 -8.42 -7.36
N GLN A 303 8.84 -8.55 -8.67
CA GLN A 303 9.23 -9.77 -9.37
C GLN A 303 10.75 -9.99 -9.44
N ASN A 304 11.55 -8.93 -9.32
CA ASN A 304 13.00 -9.02 -9.48
C ASN A 304 13.71 -9.41 -8.18
N ASP A 305 13.30 -8.84 -7.06
CA ASP A 305 13.98 -9.00 -5.77
C ASP A 305 13.07 -8.76 -4.54
N ALA A 306 11.75 -8.84 -4.71
CA ALA A 306 10.74 -8.63 -3.68
C ALA A 306 10.73 -7.21 -3.05
N TYR A 307 11.03 -6.18 -3.85
CA TYR A 307 10.80 -4.76 -3.54
C TYR A 307 11.24 -4.29 -2.12
N PRO A 308 12.46 -4.60 -1.64
CA PRO A 308 12.89 -4.22 -0.29
C PRO A 308 12.64 -2.75 0.06
N ILE A 309 13.05 -1.82 -0.82
CA ILE A 309 12.88 -0.34 -0.77
C ILE A 309 13.19 0.34 0.57
N HIS A 310 13.82 -0.39 1.50
CA HIS A 310 13.88 -0.05 2.91
C HIS A 310 15.07 -0.75 3.58
N ALA A 311 16.19 -0.03 3.68
CA ALA A 311 17.45 -0.59 4.16
C ALA A 311 17.35 -1.28 5.55
N ALA A 312 16.65 -0.66 6.51
CA ALA A 312 16.51 -1.26 7.85
C ALA A 312 15.66 -2.54 7.88
N ARG A 313 14.66 -2.67 6.98
CA ARG A 313 13.76 -3.83 6.92
C ARG A 313 14.54 -5.07 6.48
N ASP A 314 15.48 -4.90 5.57
CA ASP A 314 16.28 -6.01 5.09
C ASP A 314 17.49 -6.27 5.99
N LEU A 315 18.25 -5.23 6.36
CA LEU A 315 19.42 -5.40 7.24
C LEU A 315 19.05 -5.91 8.64
N GLY A 316 18.00 -5.35 9.25
CA GLY A 316 17.52 -5.81 10.57
C GLY A 316 17.06 -7.26 10.54
N ALA A 317 16.31 -7.65 9.50
CA ALA A 317 15.88 -9.03 9.31
C ALA A 317 17.07 -9.98 9.09
N ARG A 318 18.07 -9.60 8.27
CA ARG A 318 19.29 -10.40 8.06
C ARG A 318 20.09 -10.59 9.33
N LEU A 319 20.22 -9.55 10.16
CA LEU A 319 20.93 -9.64 11.44
C LEU A 319 20.28 -10.67 12.37
N PHE A 320 18.95 -10.71 12.45
CA PHE A 320 18.26 -11.74 13.23
C PHE A 320 18.37 -13.13 12.57
N MET A 321 18.14 -13.22 11.26
CA MET A 321 18.26 -14.48 10.53
C MET A 321 19.68 -15.05 10.56
N PHE A 322 20.72 -14.23 10.68
CA PHE A 322 22.10 -14.69 10.85
C PHE A 322 22.28 -15.52 12.13
N ILE A 323 21.54 -15.23 13.20
CA ILE A 323 21.56 -16.02 14.44
C ILE A 323 20.98 -17.43 14.19
N ILE A 324 19.96 -17.53 13.32
CA ILE A 324 19.22 -18.78 13.06
C ILE A 324 19.86 -19.62 11.95
N TYR A 325 20.25 -19.00 10.85
CA TYR A 325 20.73 -19.66 9.62
C TYR A 325 22.25 -19.54 9.43
N GLY A 326 22.95 -18.80 10.29
CA GLY A 326 24.40 -18.62 10.23
C GLY A 326 24.85 -17.79 9.02
N LYS A 327 26.13 -17.94 8.65
CA LYS A 327 26.81 -17.10 7.64
C LYS A 327 26.18 -17.12 6.25
N GLY A 328 25.39 -18.15 5.93
CA GLY A 328 24.77 -18.27 4.62
C GLY A 328 23.80 -17.14 4.28
N VAL A 329 23.25 -16.44 5.29
CA VAL A 329 22.40 -15.25 5.10
C VAL A 329 23.11 -14.13 4.33
N TRP A 330 24.44 -14.05 4.46
CA TRP A 330 25.27 -13.02 3.82
C TRP A 330 25.84 -13.47 2.49
N THR A 331 26.00 -14.78 2.26
CA THR A 331 26.56 -15.31 1.01
C THR A 331 25.49 -15.68 -0.02
N LYS A 332 24.23 -15.77 0.41
CA LYS A 332 23.06 -16.04 -0.44
C LYS A 332 23.04 -15.09 -1.64
N ASP A 333 22.71 -15.66 -2.80
CA ASP A 333 22.58 -14.97 -4.08
C ASP A 333 23.85 -14.20 -4.50
N ASP A 334 25.00 -14.82 -4.25
CA ASP A 334 26.32 -14.24 -4.53
C ASP A 334 26.49 -12.87 -3.87
N TYR A 335 26.33 -12.87 -2.54
CA TYR A 335 26.48 -11.70 -1.67
C TYR A 335 25.49 -10.56 -1.98
N TYR A 336 24.21 -10.88 -2.20
CA TYR A 336 23.16 -9.90 -2.54
C TYR A 336 22.87 -8.84 -1.45
N TRP A 337 23.19 -9.12 -0.18
CA TRP A 337 22.78 -8.35 1.00
C TRP A 337 23.03 -6.82 0.95
N TRP A 338 24.00 -6.35 0.19
CA TRP A 338 24.32 -4.93 0.08
C TRP A 338 23.38 -4.16 -0.86
N VAL A 339 22.74 -4.84 -1.82
CA VAL A 339 21.81 -4.24 -2.79
C VAL A 339 20.60 -3.58 -2.12
N PRO A 340 19.85 -4.26 -1.22
CA PRO A 340 18.70 -3.68 -0.53
C PRO A 340 19.08 -2.62 0.53
N ILE A 341 20.38 -2.36 0.71
CA ILE A 341 20.88 -1.25 1.53
C ILE A 341 21.24 -0.09 0.61
N LEU A 342 22.13 -0.32 -0.36
CA LEU A 342 22.66 0.72 -1.23
C LEU A 342 21.60 1.26 -2.20
N GLY A 343 20.80 0.39 -2.80
CA GLY A 343 19.78 0.75 -3.78
C GLY A 343 18.75 1.72 -3.21
N PRO A 344 18.11 1.42 -2.05
CA PRO A 344 17.18 2.34 -1.43
C PRO A 344 17.82 3.65 -0.99
N LEU A 345 19.08 3.64 -0.55
CA LEU A 345 19.76 4.87 -0.16
C LEU A 345 19.94 5.80 -1.37
N ILE A 346 20.48 5.29 -2.47
CA ILE A 346 20.66 6.05 -3.72
C ILE A 346 19.29 6.50 -4.27
N GLY A 347 18.36 5.56 -4.39
CA GLY A 347 17.01 5.82 -4.90
C GLY A 347 16.29 6.90 -4.13
N GLY A 348 16.40 6.87 -2.79
CA GLY A 348 15.76 7.88 -1.95
C GLY A 348 16.21 9.30 -2.26
N PHE A 349 17.53 9.53 -2.35
CA PHE A 349 18.09 10.82 -2.76
C PHE A 349 17.61 11.21 -4.16
N VAL A 350 17.73 10.30 -5.14
CA VAL A 350 17.31 10.57 -6.52
C VAL A 350 15.85 11.00 -6.58
N GLY A 351 14.93 10.24 -5.97
CA GLY A 351 13.50 10.53 -6.01
C GLY A 351 13.12 11.86 -5.37
N ALA A 352 13.62 12.12 -4.18
CA ALA A 352 13.31 13.35 -3.45
C ALA A 352 13.88 14.60 -4.15
N TRP A 353 15.10 14.52 -4.69
CA TRP A 353 15.70 15.66 -5.39
C TRP A 353 15.11 15.86 -6.79
N LEU A 354 14.62 14.80 -7.46
CA LEU A 354 13.79 14.95 -8.65
C LEU A 354 12.48 15.69 -8.34
N TYR A 355 11.83 15.40 -7.21
CA TYR A 355 10.68 16.18 -6.75
C TYR A 355 11.04 17.66 -6.60
N VAL A 356 12.15 17.96 -5.91
CA VAL A 356 12.59 19.35 -5.70
C VAL A 356 12.83 20.06 -7.03
N LEU A 357 13.61 19.45 -7.91
CA LEU A 357 14.02 20.03 -9.18
C LEU A 357 12.85 20.29 -10.14
N PHE A 358 11.95 19.32 -10.27
CA PHE A 358 10.90 19.35 -11.29
C PHE A 358 9.56 19.90 -10.78
N ILE A 359 9.30 19.84 -9.47
CA ILE A 359 8.02 20.25 -8.89
C ILE A 359 8.20 21.42 -7.92
N ASP A 360 8.98 21.25 -6.85
CA ASP A 360 9.08 22.26 -5.78
C ASP A 360 9.60 23.62 -6.28
N PHE A 361 10.60 23.63 -7.17
CA PHE A 361 11.13 24.85 -7.79
C PHE A 361 10.14 25.57 -8.71
N HIS A 362 9.13 24.86 -9.22
CA HIS A 362 8.15 25.40 -10.16
C HIS A 362 6.78 25.66 -9.51
N ALA A 363 6.57 25.18 -8.29
CA ALA A 363 5.38 25.45 -7.51
C ALA A 363 5.37 26.94 -7.09
N TRP A 364 4.54 27.72 -7.76
CA TRP A 364 4.31 29.14 -7.46
C TRP A 364 3.83 29.27 -6.02
N SER A 365 4.60 29.96 -5.17
CA SER A 365 4.13 30.31 -3.84
C SER A 365 3.16 31.49 -3.98
N ASN A 366 1.86 31.26 -3.81
CA ASN A 366 0.90 32.35 -3.54
C ASN A 366 1.13 32.98 -2.14
N ARG A 367 2.36 33.04 -1.63
CA ARG A 367 2.68 33.49 -0.27
C ARG A 367 2.93 34.99 -0.13
N GLU A 368 2.63 35.79 -1.15
CA GLU A 368 2.67 37.26 -1.02
C GLU A 368 1.29 37.91 -0.82
N GLU A 369 0.17 37.17 -0.89
CA GLU A 369 -1.18 37.78 -0.75
C GLU A 369 -1.86 37.52 0.62
N ASP A 370 -1.40 36.56 1.44
CA ASP A 370 -2.08 36.21 2.71
C ASP A 370 -1.45 36.80 3.98
N GLU A 371 -0.39 37.63 3.88
CA GLU A 371 0.19 38.34 5.05
C GLU A 371 -0.29 39.81 5.18
N VAL A 372 -1.27 40.25 4.38
CA VAL A 372 -1.80 41.64 4.44
C VAL A 372 -3.22 41.74 5.03
N GLU A 373 -3.98 40.66 5.17
CA GLU A 373 -5.26 40.68 5.88
C GLU A 373 -5.48 39.43 6.74
N LEU A 374 -5.08 39.51 8.02
CA LEU A 374 -5.89 39.18 9.21
C LEU A 374 -5.09 39.33 10.51
#